data_AF-A0A5C6NAH0-F1
#
_entry.id   AF-A0A5C6NAH0-F1
#
_cell.length_a   1.000
_cell.length_b   1.000
_cell.length_c   1.000
_cell.angle_alpha   90.00
_cell.angle_beta   90.00
_cell.angle_gamma   90.00
#
_symmetry.space_group_name_H-M   'P 1'
#
loop_
_entity.id
_entity.type
_entity.pdbx_description
1 polymer ?
#
loop_
_entity_poly.entity_id
_entity_poly.type
_entity_poly.pdbx_seq_one_letter_code
_entity_poly.pdbx_strand_id
1 'polypeptide(L)'
;MGMVDMFGDRADLSGIAEGQQLAVSEVVHQATLDVDEAGATAAAATGITITLHSYNYVPVLKFNRPFMVISTDHSSDNILFMGKITNPNI
;
A
#
# COMPACT_ATOMS: atom_id res chain seq x y z
N MET A 1 -14.21 -0.56 -13.28
CA MET A 1 -14.96 -0.54 -12.00
C MET A 1 -16.39 -0.17 -12.34
N GLY A 2 -17.34 -1.11 -12.25
CA GLY A 2 -18.70 -0.98 -12.80
C GLY A 2 -19.78 -0.58 -11.79
N MET A 3 -19.39 -0.04 -10.63
CA MET A 3 -20.33 0.39 -9.58
C MET A 3 -20.90 1.77 -9.94
N VAL A 4 -21.97 1.80 -10.73
CA VAL A 4 -22.61 3.05 -11.18
C VAL A 4 -23.99 3.27 -10.54
N ASP A 5 -24.71 2.19 -10.24
CA ASP A 5 -26.10 2.27 -9.76
C ASP A 5 -26.19 2.96 -8.39
N MET A 6 -25.17 2.81 -7.54
CA MET A 6 -25.15 3.37 -6.18
C MET A 6 -25.06 4.90 -6.13
N PHE A 7 -24.71 5.57 -7.24
CA PHE A 7 -24.50 7.03 -7.30
C PHE A 7 -25.68 7.80 -7.91
N GLY A 8 -26.82 7.14 -8.16
CA GLY A 8 -27.98 7.79 -8.78
C GLY A 8 -29.31 7.16 -8.39
N ASP A 9 -30.36 7.48 -9.12
CA ASP A 9 -31.75 7.10 -8.79
C ASP A 9 -32.01 5.59 -8.76
N ARG A 10 -31.12 4.79 -9.36
CA ARG A 10 -31.18 3.32 -9.35
C ARG A 10 -30.53 2.69 -8.11
N ALA A 11 -30.05 3.50 -7.17
CA ALA A 11 -29.46 3.01 -5.94
C ALA A 11 -30.54 2.37 -5.05
N ASP A 12 -30.30 1.13 -4.66
CA ASP A 12 -31.08 0.46 -3.61
C ASP A 12 -30.23 0.35 -2.35
N LEU A 13 -30.51 1.24 -1.39
CA LEU A 13 -29.90 1.29 -0.07
C LEU A 13 -30.94 1.05 1.04
N SER A 14 -32.02 0.33 0.72
CA SER A 14 -33.11 0.00 1.66
C SER A 14 -32.63 -0.74 2.92
N GLY A 15 -31.53 -1.50 2.82
CA GLY A 15 -30.87 -2.13 3.97
C GLY A 15 -30.18 -1.16 4.94
N ILE A 16 -29.99 0.11 4.56
CA ILE A 16 -29.42 1.16 5.42
C ILE A 16 -30.56 1.99 6.05
N ALA A 17 -31.54 2.42 5.25
CA ALA A 17 -32.71 3.16 5.72
C ALA A 17 -33.95 2.75 4.93
N GLU A 18 -34.92 2.16 5.62
CA GLU A 18 -36.16 1.73 5.01
C GLU A 18 -37.06 2.93 4.66
N GLY A 19 -37.67 2.89 3.47
CA GLY A 19 -38.62 3.92 3.02
C GLY A 19 -37.99 5.26 2.58
N GLN A 20 -36.66 5.35 2.49
CA GLN A 20 -35.95 6.53 2.00
C GLN A 20 -35.21 6.23 0.68
N GLN A 21 -35.33 7.12 -0.29
CA GLN A 21 -34.51 7.07 -1.50
C GLN A 21 -33.13 7.67 -1.20
N LEU A 22 -32.14 6.81 -1.02
CA LEU A 22 -30.76 7.21 -0.75
C LEU A 22 -29.87 6.89 -1.96
N ALA A 23 -28.83 7.71 -2.16
CA ALA A 23 -27.76 7.46 -3.12
C ALA A 23 -26.43 7.95 -2.53
N VAL A 24 -25.33 7.35 -2.97
CA VAL A 24 -23.98 7.78 -2.62
C VAL A 24 -23.64 9.04 -3.41
N SER A 25 -23.30 10.12 -2.72
CA SER A 25 -22.87 11.36 -3.35
C SER A 25 -21.38 11.38 -3.64
N GLU A 26 -20.56 10.94 -2.69
CA GLU A 26 -19.11 10.97 -2.77
C GLU A 26 -18.51 9.80 -1.99
N VAL A 27 -17.39 9.26 -2.49
CA VAL A 27 -16.54 8.32 -1.77
C VAL A 27 -15.12 8.86 -1.81
N VAL A 28 -14.59 9.19 -0.64
CA VAL A 28 -13.22 9.69 -0.48
C VAL A 28 -12.38 8.61 0.18
N HIS A 29 -11.25 8.28 -0.43
CA HIS A 29 -10.24 7.39 0.15
C HIS A 29 -8.88 8.10 0.13
N GLN A 30 -8.27 8.23 1.31
CA GLN A 30 -6.93 8.79 1.49
C GLN A 30 -6.06 7.76 2.22
N ALA A 31 -4.85 7.56 1.72
CA ALA A 31 -3.87 6.64 2.29
C ALA A 31 -2.51 7.33 2.32
N THR A 32 -1.79 7.18 3.44
CA THR A 32 -0.42 7.66 3.63
C THR A 32 0.48 6.49 3.97
N LEU A 33 1.65 6.43 3.35
CA LEU A 33 2.66 5.40 3.60
C LEU A 33 3.97 6.09 3.94
N ASP A 34 4.39 5.96 5.19
CA ASP A 34 5.67 6.46 5.66
C ASP A 34 6.68 5.32 5.69
N VAL A 35 7.87 5.57 5.13
CA VAL A 35 8.98 4.62 5.11
C VAL A 35 10.16 5.31 5.77
N ASP A 36 10.50 4.88 6.97
CA ASP A 36 11.66 5.34 7.72
C ASP A 36 12.58 4.16 8.08
N GLU A 37 13.73 4.47 8.66
CA GLU A 37 14.68 3.46 9.10
C GLU A 37 14.02 2.54 10.13
N ALA A 38 13.26 3.09 11.08
CA ALA A 38 12.58 2.37 12.17
C ALA A 38 11.57 1.32 11.66
N GLY A 39 10.83 1.63 10.60
CA GLY A 39 9.83 0.78 9.96
C GLY A 39 10.44 -0.26 9.02
N ALA A 40 11.65 -0.03 8.52
CA ALA A 40 12.48 -1.01 7.82
C ALA A 40 13.52 -1.70 8.75
N THR A 41 13.43 -1.49 10.07
CA THR A 41 14.32 -2.06 11.11
C THR A 41 13.93 -3.51 11.45
N ALA A 42 13.49 -4.30 10.47
CA ALA A 42 13.38 -5.76 10.63
C ALA A 42 14.40 -6.52 9.76
N ALA A 43 15.01 -5.87 8.76
CA ALA A 43 15.97 -6.52 7.86
C ALA A 43 17.43 -6.05 8.01
N ALA A 44 17.72 -4.96 8.74
CA ALA A 44 19.04 -4.33 8.71
C ALA A 44 19.65 -3.95 10.08
N ALA A 45 19.06 -4.34 11.21
CA ALA A 45 19.52 -3.87 12.53
C ALA A 45 20.33 -4.89 13.36
N THR A 46 20.65 -6.07 12.83
CA THR A 46 21.66 -6.96 13.42
C THR A 46 22.47 -7.66 12.34
N GLY A 47 23.64 -7.08 12.05
CA GLY A 47 24.65 -7.73 11.24
C GLY A 47 26.00 -7.12 11.58
N ILE A 48 26.75 -7.76 12.48
CA ILE A 48 28.19 -7.55 12.54
C ILE A 48 28.68 -7.71 11.09
N THR A 49 29.20 -6.63 10.49
CA THR A 49 29.79 -6.73 9.15
C THR A 49 31.13 -7.45 9.31
N ILE A 50 31.10 -8.78 9.34
CA ILE A 50 32.30 -9.61 9.23
C ILE A 50 32.70 -9.59 7.76
N THR A 51 33.62 -8.69 7.41
CA THR A 51 34.22 -8.67 6.09
C THR A 51 35.17 -9.87 5.97
N LEU A 52 34.70 -10.98 5.41
CA LEU A 52 35.58 -12.06 4.99
C LEU A 52 36.49 -11.54 3.86
N HIS A 53 37.81 -11.66 4.02
CA HIS A 53 38.82 -11.20 3.06
C HIS A 53 38.86 -11.98 1.73
N SER A 54 37.94 -12.93 1.51
CA SER A 54 37.78 -13.64 0.24
C SER A 54 36.76 -12.90 -0.64
N TYR A 55 37.12 -12.64 -1.90
CA TYR A 55 36.27 -11.96 -2.88
C TYR A 55 34.93 -12.69 -3.06
N ASN A 56 33.88 -12.18 -2.42
CA ASN A 56 32.49 -12.58 -2.63
C ASN A 56 31.77 -11.41 -3.29
N TYR A 57 31.30 -11.59 -4.53
CA TYR A 57 30.45 -10.60 -5.19
C TYR A 57 29.07 -10.60 -4.53
N VAL A 58 28.77 -9.55 -3.77
CA VAL A 58 27.43 -9.33 -3.20
C VAL A 58 26.65 -8.45 -4.17
N PRO A 59 25.51 -8.91 -4.71
CA PRO A 59 24.69 -8.10 -5.60
C PRO A 59 24.08 -6.92 -4.83
N VAL A 60 24.15 -5.73 -5.44
CA VAL A 60 23.64 -4.49 -4.83
C VAL A 60 22.28 -4.15 -5.45
N LEU A 61 21.24 -4.11 -4.63
CA LEU A 61 19.91 -3.65 -5.03
C LEU A 61 19.73 -2.17 -4.65
N LYS A 62 19.40 -1.33 -5.63
CA LYS A 62 19.13 0.10 -5.44
C LYS A 62 17.75 0.47 -5.97
N PHE A 63 16.92 1.03 -5.09
CA PHE A 63 15.62 1.62 -5.42
C PHE A 63 15.77 3.12 -5.76
N ASN A 64 16.59 3.42 -6.77
CA ASN A 64 16.94 4.79 -7.20
C ASN A 64 16.28 5.22 -8.52
N ARG A 65 15.17 4.57 -8.87
CA ARG A 65 14.32 4.81 -10.04
C ARG A 65 12.90 4.36 -9.70
N PRO A 66 11.85 4.73 -10.46
CA PRO A 66 10.48 4.39 -10.10
C PRO A 66 10.29 2.90 -9.75
N PHE A 67 9.60 2.66 -8.63
CA PHE A 67 9.38 1.31 -8.09
C PHE A 67 7.98 1.19 -7.48
N MET A 68 7.55 -0.05 -7.27
CA MET A 68 6.27 -0.37 -6.64
C MET A 68 6.51 -0.80 -5.19
N VAL A 69 5.58 -0.42 -4.31
CA VAL A 69 5.53 -0.88 -2.92
C VAL A 69 4.20 -1.58 -2.71
N ILE A 70 4.26 -2.76 -2.08
CA ILE A 70 3.10 -3.53 -1.67
C ILE A 70 3.30 -3.90 -0.20
N SER A 71 2.34 -3.55 0.64
CA SER A 71 2.26 -4.02 2.03
C SER A 71 1.17 -5.06 2.10
N THR A 72 1.48 -6.23 2.65
CA THR A 72 0.56 -7.36 2.76
C THR A 72 0.47 -7.84 4.20
N ASP A 73 -0.71 -8.25 4.62
CA ASP A 73 -0.86 -9.05 5.83
C ASP A 73 -0.50 -10.51 5.55
N HIS A 74 0.52 -11.03 6.22
CA HIS A 74 0.99 -12.41 6.01
C HIS A 74 -0.01 -13.47 6.47
N SER A 75 -0.91 -13.14 7.40
CA SER A 75 -1.87 -14.11 7.93
C SER A 75 -3.05 -14.37 6.98
N SER A 76 -3.50 -13.32 6.28
CA SER A 76 -4.66 -13.35 5.40
C SER A 76 -4.34 -13.21 3.91
N ASP A 77 -3.06 -13.01 3.56
CA ASP A 77 -2.58 -12.75 2.20
C ASP A 77 -3.25 -11.53 1.52
N ASN A 78 -3.75 -10.61 2.35
CA ASN A 78 -4.44 -9.41 1.87
C ASN A 78 -3.44 -8.28 1.62
N ILE A 79 -3.67 -7.54 0.53
CA ILE A 79 -2.94 -6.31 0.23
C ILE A 79 -3.51 -5.16 1.07
N LEU A 80 -2.69 -4.63 1.98
CA LEU A 80 -3.02 -3.48 2.82
C LEU A 80 -2.75 -2.17 2.10
N PHE A 81 -1.62 -2.10 1.39
CA PHE A 81 -1.24 -0.94 0.57
C PHE A 81 -0.62 -1.40 -0.74
N MET A 82 -0.92 -0.67 -1.81
CA MET A 82 -0.27 -0.81 -3.10
C MET A 82 -0.06 0.58 -3.69
N GLY A 83 1.18 0.88 -4.08
CA GLY A 83 1.52 2.19 -4.61
C GLY A 83 2.75 2.16 -5.50
N LYS A 84 2.89 3.19 -6.32
CA LYS A 84 4.07 3.41 -7.17
C LYS A 84 4.77 4.69 -6.72
N ILE A 85 6.03 4.58 -6.35
CA ILE A 85 6.90 5.71 -6.02
C ILE A 85 7.62 6.12 -7.29
N THR A 86 7.22 7.26 -7.87
CA THR A 86 7.88 7.85 -9.03
C THR A 86 8.91 8.92 -8.66
N ASN A 87 8.65 9.67 -7.59
CA ASN A 87 9.56 10.66 -7.02
C ASN A 87 9.40 10.65 -5.48
N PRO A 88 10.44 10.29 -4.71
CA PRO A 88 10.37 10.26 -3.25
C PRO A 88 10.60 11.64 -2.59
N ASN A 89 10.97 12.68 -3.34
CA ASN A 89 11.30 14.01 -2.81
C ASN A 89 10.11 14.98 -2.80
N ILE A 90 8.93 14.51 -2.42
CA ILE A 90 7.73 15.35 -2.32
C ILE A 90 7.77 16.16 -1.02
#